data_AF-A0AAJ2TDQ8-F1
#
_entry.id   AF-A0AAJ2TDQ8-F1
#
_cell.length_a   1.000
_cell.length_b   1.000
_cell.length_c   1.000
_cell.angle_alpha   90.00
_cell.angle_beta   90.00
_cell.angle_gamma   90.00
#
_symmetry.space_group_name_H-M   'P 1'
#
loop_
_entity.id
_entity.type
_entity.pdbx_description
1 polymer ?
#
loop_
_entity_poly.entity_id
_entity_poly.type
_entity_poly.pdbx_seq_one_letter_code
_entity_poly.pdbx_strand_id
1 'polypeptide(L)' 'MFEKGQRFETSYNHETYAYAGKWSGSMVLAPENDGNTEVLIYTENEVNELIETGELRLIAGLEMVMR' A
#
# COMPACT_ATOMS: atom_id res chain seq x y z
N MET A 1 10.58 -1.34 -7.60
CA MET A 1 11.07 -1.35 -6.21
C MET A 1 10.22 -0.39 -5.43
N PHE A 2 9.58 -0.87 -4.35
CA PHE A 2 8.71 -0.06 -3.52
C PHE A 2 9.50 0.73 -2.47
N GLU A 3 9.05 1.95 -2.17
CA GLU A 3 9.67 2.88 -1.22
C GLU A 3 8.81 3.01 0.03
N LYS A 4 9.43 2.95 1.21
CA LYS A 4 8.72 3.07 2.48
C LYS A 4 7.91 4.37 2.51
N GLY A 5 6.65 4.28 2.91
CA GLY A 5 5.71 5.40 2.88
C GLY A 5 4.92 5.54 1.57
N GLN A 6 5.21 4.75 0.54
CA GLN A 6 4.30 4.62 -0.60
C GLN A 6 2.93 4.14 -0.13
N ARG A 7 1.87 4.76 -0.68
CA ARG A 7 0.50 4.54 -0.26
C ARG A 7 -0.25 3.74 -1.31
N PHE A 8 -1.13 2.88 -0.83
CA PHE A 8 -1.91 1.94 -1.64
C PHE A 8 -3.36 1.98 -1.19
N GLU A 9 -4.30 2.04 -2.12
CA GLU A 9 -5.73 1.89 -1.86
C GLU A 9 -6.19 0.48 -2.28
N THR A 10 -6.92 -0.21 -1.42
CA THR A 10 -7.58 -1.48 -1.75
C THR A 10 -8.89 -1.26 -2.50
N SER A 11 -9.20 -2.13 -3.46
CA SER A 11 -10.44 -2.08 -4.26
C SER A 11 -11.72 -2.38 -3.45
N TYR A 12 -11.63 -3.27 -2.45
CA TYR A 12 -12.78 -3.91 -1.82
C TYR A 12 -13.38 -3.13 -0.65
N ASN A 13 -12.56 -2.33 0.06
CA ASN A 13 -13.01 -1.47 1.16
C ASN A 13 -12.49 -0.03 1.07
N HIS A 14 -11.73 0.32 0.03
CA HIS A 14 -11.18 1.67 -0.20
C HIS A 14 -10.33 2.20 0.95
N GLU A 15 -9.72 1.31 1.73
CA GLU A 15 -8.81 1.71 2.78
C GLU A 15 -7.42 1.97 2.21
N THR A 16 -6.73 2.95 2.82
CA THR A 16 -5.36 3.30 2.45
C THR A 16 -4.37 2.64 3.39
N TYR A 17 -3.33 2.04 2.80
CA TYR A 17 -2.23 1.42 3.51
C TYR A 17 -0.90 2.02 3.05
N ALA A 18 0.00 2.30 4.00
CA ALA A 18 1.36 2.74 3.71
C ALA A 18 2.33 1.56 3.80
N TYR A 19 3.25 1.45 2.85
CA TYR A 19 4.33 0.45 2.93
C TYR A 19 5.27 0.78 4.09
N ALA A 20 5.26 -0.05 5.13
CA ALA A 20 6.00 0.16 6.38
C ALA A 20 7.42 -0.43 6.37
N GLY A 21 7.68 -1.39 5.48
CA GLY A 21 8.96 -2.10 5.34
C GLY A 21 8.76 -3.60 5.09
N LYS A 22 9.84 -4.38 5.17
CA LYS A 22 9.78 -5.84 5.00
C LYS A 22 9.80 -6.58 6.34
N TRP A 23 9.02 -7.64 6.46
CA TRP A 23 9.06 -8.60 7.56
C TRP A 23 9.06 -10.02 6.99
N SER A 24 10.03 -10.84 7.42
CA SER A 24 10.22 -12.21 6.92
C SER A 24 10.27 -12.33 5.38
N GLY A 25 10.81 -11.32 4.70
CA GLY A 25 10.91 -11.27 3.23
C GLY A 25 9.68 -10.70 2.51
N SER A 26 8.55 -10.56 3.19
CA SER A 26 7.31 -9.98 2.65
C SER A 26 7.23 -8.48 2.92
N MET A 27 6.53 -7.74 2.07
CA MET A 27 6.14 -6.36 2.29
C MET A 27 5.02 -6.27 3.32
N VAL A 28 5.13 -5.30 4.23
CA VAL A 28 4.10 -4.97 5.21
C VAL A 28 3.44 -3.65 4.82
N LEU A 29 2.14 -3.68 4.55
CA LEU A 29 1.31 -2.50 4.33
C LEU A 29 0.50 -2.24 5.60
N ALA A 30 0.76 -1.11 6.26
CA ALA A 30 0.09 -0.72 7.49
C ALA A 30 -1.07 0.24 7.17
N PRO A 31 -2.26 0.04 7.77
CA PRO A 31 -3.40 0.93 7.53
C PRO A 31 -3.08 2.34 8.03
N GLU A 32 -3.56 3.35 7.32
CA GLU A 32 -3.50 4.75 7.77
C GLU A 32 -4.69 5.15 8.64
N ASN A 33 -5.75 4.34 8.63
CA ASN A 33 -6.91 4.51 9.50
C ASN A 33 -6.58 3.96 10.90
N ASP A 34 -6.51 4.82 11.92
CA ASP A 34 -6.24 4.42 13.31
C ASP A 34 -7.28 3.44 13.90
N GLY A 35 -8.47 3.36 13.30
CA GLY A 35 -9.51 2.40 13.67
C GLY A 35 -9.29 0.99 13.10
N ASN A 36 -8.41 0.84 12.11
CA ASN A 36 -8.04 -0.44 11.55
C ASN A 36 -6.67 -0.88 12.09
N THR A 37 -6.62 -2.03 12.76
CA THR A 37 -5.38 -2.60 13.32
C THR A 37 -4.80 -3.74 12.47
N GLU A 38 -5.45 -4.09 11.36
CA GLU A 38 -5.05 -5.18 10.49
C GLU A 38 -4.04 -4.71 9.45
N VAL A 39 -2.88 -5.35 9.41
CA VAL A 39 -1.86 -5.11 8.38
C VAL A 39 -2.04 -6.10 7.23
N LEU A 40 -1.71 -5.66 6.02
CA LEU A 40 -1.64 -6.55 4.86
C LEU A 40 -0.20 -6.96 4.63
N ILE A 41 0.03 -8.25 4.40
CA ILE A 41 1.36 -8.83 4.20
C ILE A 41 1.36 -9.62 2.91
N TYR A 42 2.22 -9.21 1.98
CA TYR A 42 2.34 -9.80 0.65
C TYR A 42 3.81 -9.87 0.26
N THR A 43 4.16 -10.87 -0.54
CA THR A 43 5.42 -10.83 -1.28
C THR A 43 5.40 -9.68 -2.30
N GLU A 44 6.58 -9.25 -2.75
CA GLU A 44 6.68 -8.19 -3.77
C GLU A 44 5.98 -8.59 -5.08
N ASN A 45 5.98 -9.88 -5.42
CA ASN A 45 5.29 -10.40 -6.60
C ASN A 45 3.77 -10.31 -6.45
N GLU A 46 3.21 -10.72 -5.30
CA GLU A 46 1.78 -10.59 -5.02
C GLU A 46 1.32 -9.13 -5.06
N VAL A 47 2.13 -8.18 -4.54
CA VAL A 47 1.81 -6.75 -4.64
C VAL A 47 1.75 -6.31 -6.11
N ASN A 48 2.71 -6.73 -6.94
CA ASN A 48 2.68 -6.40 -8.37
C ASN A 48 1.44 -7.00 -9.07
N GLU A 49 1.11 -8.27 -8.79
CA GLU A 49 -0.09 -8.93 -9.34
C GLU A 49 -1.39 -8.22 -8.91
N LEU A 50 -1.49 -7.80 -7.65
CA LEU A 50 -2.64 -7.04 -7.14
C LEU A 50 -2.76 -5.66 -7.79
N ILE A 51 -1.63 -5.02 -8.13
CA ILE A 51 -1.61 -3.77 -8.90
C ILE A 51 -2.07 -4.01 -10.34
N GLU A 52 -1.57 -5.05 -10.99
CA GLU A 52 -1.93 -5.41 -12.36
C GLU A 52 -3.41 -5.76 -12.50
N THR A 53 -3.97 -6.44 -11.50
CA THR A 53 -5.40 -6.80 -11.45
C THR A 53 -6.30 -5.66 -10.96
N GLY A 54 -5.73 -4.59 -10.42
CA GLY A 54 -6.47 -3.42 -9.92
C GLY A 54 -7.08 -3.60 -8.53
N GLU A 55 -6.76 -4.69 -7.84
CA GLU A 55 -7.14 -4.96 -6.45
C GLU A 55 -6.39 -4.05 -5.46
N LEU A 56 -5.20 -3.59 -5.86
CA LEU A 56 -4.40 -2.61 -5.14
C LEU A 56 -4.05 -1.45 -6.09
N ARG A 57 -4.30 -0.21 -5.67
CA ARG A 57 -3.97 0.98 -6.46
C ARG A 57 -2.86 1.77 -5.80
N LEU A 58 -1.76 1.99 -6.52
CA LEU A 58 -0.72 2.89 -6.06
C LEU A 58 -1.24 4.34 -6.05
N ILE A 59 -1.25 4.97 -4.87
CA ILE A 59 -1.57 6.38 -4.72
C ILE A 59 -0.28 7.15 -4.97
N ALA A 60 -0.17 7.80 -6.14
CA ALA A 60 0.98 8.63 -6.46
C ALA A 60 1.15 9.76 -5.44
N GLY A 61 2.32 9.86 -4.82
CA GLY A 61 2.68 10.99 -3.97
C GLY A 61 3.03 12.23 -4.80
N LEU A 62 2.39 13.35 -4.45
CA LEU A 62 2.57 14.74 -4.91
C LEU A 62 1.81 15.18 -6.18
N GLU A 63 0.53 15.51 -6.04
CA GLU A 63 0.12 16.84 -6.48
C GLU A 63 0.94 17.86 -5.68
N MET A 64 1.96 18.44 -6.29
CA MET A 64 2.51 19.69 -5.80
C MET A 64 1.39 20.72 -5.85
N VAL A 65 0.80 21.05 -4.70
CA VAL A 65 0.01 22.27 -4.54
C VAL A 65 0.97 23.43 -4.81
N MET A 66 0.99 23.92 -6.06
CA MET A 66 1.54 25.23 -6.36
C MET A 66 0.60 26.25 -5.70
N ARG A 67 1.10 26.86 -4.62
CA ARG A 67 0.51 28.06 -4.02
C ARG A 67 0.59 29.25 -4.98
#